data_AF-A0A535WAY7-F1
#
_entry.id   AF-A0A535WAY7-F1
#
_cell.length_a   1.000
_cell.length_b   1.000
_cell.length_c   1.000
_cell.angle_alpha   90.00
_cell.angle_beta   90.00
_cell.angle_gamma   90.00
#
_symmetry.space_group_name_H-M   'P 1'
#
loop_
_entity.id
_entity.type
_entity.pdbx_description
1 polymer ?
#
loop_
_entity_poly.entity_id
_entity_poly.type
_entity_poly.pdbx_seq_one_letter_code
_entity_poly.pdbx_strand_id
1 'polypeptide(L)'
;MRRSEPLPRDEAIISGVQAPPSFRDLTLGDFAERLASPEPVPGGGSASAVAAALGASLVAMVATLSQGRTKYADHAALHEAAAPAARRLADELLELADEDARAYAACAFALKLPREAFADKEYRDQQVRETARVAAEVPLRCLEKCRDALTLAETLAGRSNVNAASDLRVAALLLQAAGHGAAENVLVNIPLIGTDDWTRATEKRVADLLSDVVALATKVHDLVRSGERRAALDSIPEPVAGR
;
A
#
# COMPACT_ATOMS: atom_id res chain seq x y z
N MET A 1 23.88 33.52 15.62
CA MET A 1 22.88 32.55 15.16
C MET A 1 21.76 33.36 14.52
N ARG A 2 21.66 33.36 13.18
CA ARG A 2 20.57 34.11 12.50
C ARG A 2 19.26 33.44 12.92
N ARG A 3 18.31 34.19 13.49
CA ARG A 3 16.94 33.69 13.61
C ARG A 3 16.46 33.47 12.18
N SER A 4 16.14 32.22 11.84
CA SER A 4 15.46 31.90 10.58
C SER A 4 14.17 32.70 10.54
N GLU A 5 13.88 33.33 9.39
CA GLU A 5 12.59 33.99 9.19
C GLU A 5 11.47 32.95 9.29
N PRO A 6 10.28 33.32 9.82
CA PRO A 6 9.13 32.42 9.84
C PRO A 6 8.79 31.96 8.43
N LEU A 7 8.30 30.72 8.29
CA LEU A 7 7.82 30.20 7.02
C LEU A 7 6.70 31.12 6.49
N PRO A 8 6.84 31.68 5.26
CA PRO A 8 5.81 32.47 4.62
C PRO A 8 4.54 31.63 4.43
N ARG A 9 3.37 32.27 4.45
CA ARG A 9 2.08 31.57 4.32
C ARG A 9 1.92 30.74 3.03
N ASP A 10 2.74 31.02 2.01
CA ASP A 10 2.70 30.36 0.70
C ASP A 10 3.72 29.20 0.57
N GLU A 11 4.54 28.92 1.60
CA GLU A 11 5.57 27.86 1.56
C GLU A 11 5.07 26.57 2.22
N ALA A 12 4.92 25.50 1.44
CA ALA A 12 4.45 24.21 1.95
C ALA A 12 5.59 23.42 2.63
N ILE A 13 5.33 22.88 3.83
CA ILE A 13 6.31 22.04 4.55
C ILE A 13 6.73 20.81 3.73
N ILE A 14 5.80 20.27 2.94
CA ILE A 14 6.01 19.06 2.13
C ILE A 14 7.15 19.24 1.12
N SER A 15 7.37 20.46 0.59
CA SER A 15 8.45 20.71 -0.38
C SER A 15 9.85 20.83 0.22
N GLY A 16 9.96 20.97 1.54
CA GLY A 16 11.25 21.21 2.22
C GLY A 16 11.98 19.95 2.69
N VAL A 17 11.36 18.77 2.60
CA VAL A 17 11.95 17.52 3.12
C VAL A 17 12.66 16.75 2.01
N GLN A 18 13.96 16.52 2.19
CA GLN A 18 14.77 15.76 1.25
C GLN A 18 14.29 14.30 1.20
N ALA A 19 14.02 13.80 0.00
CA ALA A 19 13.56 12.44 -0.20
C ALA A 19 14.68 11.43 0.14
N PRO A 20 14.38 10.34 0.88
CA PRO A 20 15.33 9.23 1.01
C PRO A 20 15.60 8.59 -0.37
N PRO A 21 16.73 7.88 -0.54
CA PRO A 21 16.93 7.03 -1.71
C PRO A 21 15.78 6.03 -1.82
N SER A 22 15.34 5.73 -3.04
CA SER A 22 14.21 4.83 -3.28
C SER A 22 14.46 3.47 -2.61
N PHE A 23 13.47 2.98 -1.88
CA PHE A 23 13.52 1.66 -1.25
C PHE A 23 13.62 0.54 -2.29
N ARG A 24 13.23 0.80 -3.55
CA ARG A 24 13.39 -0.13 -4.68
C ARG A 24 14.85 -0.47 -4.97
N ASP A 25 15.77 0.46 -4.70
CA ASP A 25 17.19 0.31 -5.01
C ASP A 25 18.01 -0.23 -3.83
N LEU A 26 17.38 -0.42 -2.67
CA LEU A 26 18.04 -0.99 -1.49
C LEU A 26 18.09 -2.51 -1.57
N THR A 27 19.14 -3.10 -0.99
CA THR A 27 19.07 -4.53 -0.68
C THR A 27 18.06 -4.76 0.44
N LEU A 28 17.50 -5.98 0.51
CA LEU A 28 16.61 -6.35 1.62
C LEU A 28 17.30 -6.22 2.99
N GLY A 29 18.62 -6.45 3.03
CA GLY A 29 19.43 -6.24 4.23
C GLY A 29 19.48 -4.78 4.65
N ASP A 30 19.77 -3.87 3.71
CA ASP A 30 19.81 -2.43 3.99
C ASP A 30 18.44 -1.90 4.42
N PHE A 31 17.36 -2.33 3.76
CA PHE A 31 16.00 -1.93 4.15
C PHE A 31 15.67 -2.39 5.58
N ALA A 32 15.99 -3.64 5.92
CA ALA A 32 15.75 -4.17 7.26
C ALA A 32 16.59 -3.47 8.34
N GLU A 33 17.86 -3.16 8.05
CA GLU A 33 18.73 -2.42 8.97
C GLU A 33 18.19 -1.00 9.22
N ARG A 34 17.77 -0.30 8.18
CA ARG A 34 17.15 1.03 8.31
C ARG A 34 15.85 1.00 9.09
N LEU A 35 14.98 0.01 8.83
CA LEU A 35 13.73 -0.17 9.57
C LEU A 35 13.96 -0.45 11.06
N ALA A 36 15.08 -1.09 11.42
CA ALA A 36 15.48 -1.35 12.80
C ALA A 36 16.22 -0.19 13.47
N SER A 37 16.43 0.92 12.75
CA SER A 37 17.17 2.09 13.23
C SER A 37 16.27 3.07 14.02
N PRO A 38 16.83 4.06 14.73
CA PRO A 38 16.04 5.11 15.38
C PRO A 38 15.58 6.22 14.41
N GLU A 39 15.90 6.11 13.12
CA GLU A 39 15.45 7.08 12.11
C GLU A 39 13.92 7.03 11.96
N PRO A 40 13.28 8.17 11.67
CA PRO A 40 11.81 8.22 11.58
C PRO A 40 11.25 7.45 10.37
N VAL A 41 12.08 7.15 9.36
CA VAL A 41 11.70 6.43 8.14
C VAL A 41 12.83 5.51 7.69
N PRO A 42 12.55 4.33 7.10
CA PRO A 42 11.22 3.74 6.87
C PRO A 42 10.51 3.34 8.18
N GLY A 43 9.18 3.33 8.15
CA GLY A 43 8.34 2.94 9.28
C GLY A 43 7.35 1.82 8.92
N GLY A 44 6.31 1.66 9.75
CA GLY A 44 5.28 0.63 9.56
C GLY A 44 4.51 0.75 8.25
N GLY A 45 4.22 1.96 7.77
CA GLY A 45 3.57 2.20 6.48
C GLY A 45 4.44 1.71 5.32
N SER A 46 5.70 2.12 5.28
CA SER A 46 6.68 1.69 4.28
C SER A 46 6.87 0.18 4.29
N ALA A 47 6.98 -0.44 5.47
CA ALA A 47 7.08 -1.89 5.62
C ALA A 47 5.82 -2.63 5.11
N SER A 48 4.63 -2.07 5.37
CA SER A 48 3.36 -2.62 4.88
C SER A 48 3.29 -2.57 3.35
N ALA A 49 3.70 -1.45 2.75
CA ALA A 49 3.74 -1.28 1.30
C ALA A 49 4.74 -2.24 0.63
N VAL A 50 5.93 -2.44 1.22
CA VAL A 50 6.90 -3.44 0.74
C VAL A 50 6.35 -4.86 0.87
N ALA A 51 5.71 -5.21 1.99
CA ALA A 51 5.07 -6.52 2.16
C ALA A 51 3.97 -6.76 1.11
N ALA A 52 3.16 -5.74 0.82
CA ALA A 52 2.16 -5.81 -0.23
C ALA A 52 2.79 -6.00 -1.62
N ALA A 53 3.89 -5.29 -1.92
CA ALA A 53 4.61 -5.43 -3.19
C ALA A 53 5.15 -6.86 -3.39
N LEU A 54 5.68 -7.48 -2.33
CA LEU A 54 6.08 -8.90 -2.35
C LEU A 54 4.88 -9.82 -2.62
N GLY A 55 3.74 -9.55 -1.98
CA GLY A 55 2.49 -10.27 -2.23
C GLY A 55 2.03 -10.17 -3.69
N ALA A 56 1.96 -8.96 -4.24
CA ALA A 56 1.61 -8.72 -5.64
C ALA A 56 2.62 -9.37 -6.61
N SER A 57 3.92 -9.37 -6.27
CA SER A 57 4.96 -10.05 -7.05
C SER A 57 4.74 -11.56 -7.13
N LEU A 58 4.31 -12.19 -6.03
CA LEU A 58 3.94 -13.60 -6.02
C LEU A 58 2.70 -13.87 -6.88
N VAL A 59 1.70 -12.99 -6.87
CA VAL A 59 0.53 -13.08 -7.77
C VAL A 59 0.99 -13.04 -9.24
N ALA A 60 1.90 -12.12 -9.58
CA ALA A 60 2.46 -12.01 -10.93
C ALA A 60 3.22 -13.28 -11.34
N MET A 61 4.02 -13.85 -10.43
CA MET A 61 4.75 -15.10 -10.64
C MET A 61 3.78 -16.25 -10.92
N VAL A 62 2.73 -16.41 -10.11
CA VAL A 62 1.73 -17.48 -10.27
C VAL A 62 1.04 -17.37 -11.64
N ALA A 63 0.61 -16.17 -12.04
CA ALA A 63 0.03 -15.94 -13.36
C ALA A 63 1.01 -16.31 -14.47
N THR A 64 2.26 -15.83 -14.39
CA THR A 64 3.32 -16.08 -15.38
C THR A 64 3.61 -17.59 -15.52
N LEU A 65 3.76 -18.31 -14.40
CA LEU A 65 4.02 -19.76 -14.40
C LEU A 65 2.87 -20.58 -14.99
N SER A 66 1.68 -20.00 -15.10
CA SER A 66 0.48 -20.66 -15.62
C SER A 66 0.32 -20.49 -17.13
N GLN A 67 0.88 -19.44 -17.71
CA GLN A 67 0.81 -19.13 -19.13
C GLN A 67 1.39 -20.26 -20.00
N GLY A 68 0.79 -20.48 -21.17
CA GLY A 68 1.25 -21.45 -22.17
C GLY A 68 1.09 -22.92 -21.80
N ARG A 69 0.52 -23.24 -20.63
CA ARG A 69 0.29 -24.63 -20.20
C ARG A 69 -1.02 -25.16 -20.75
N THR A 70 -0.97 -26.26 -21.50
CA THR A 70 -2.15 -26.93 -22.08
C THR A 70 -3.25 -27.22 -21.06
N LYS A 71 -2.87 -27.58 -19.83
CA LYS A 71 -3.80 -27.86 -18.71
C LYS A 71 -4.67 -26.66 -18.32
N TYR A 72 -4.27 -25.43 -18.67
CA TYR A 72 -4.95 -24.20 -18.31
C TYR A 72 -5.28 -23.32 -19.53
N ALA A 73 -5.40 -23.92 -20.71
CA ALA A 73 -5.72 -23.20 -21.95
C ALA A 73 -7.03 -22.40 -21.83
N ASP A 74 -8.04 -22.95 -21.15
CA ASP A 74 -9.32 -22.28 -20.88
C ASP A 74 -9.21 -21.05 -19.97
N HIS A 75 -8.03 -20.77 -19.43
CA HIS A 75 -7.73 -19.61 -18.57
C HIS A 75 -6.63 -18.72 -19.16
N ALA A 76 -6.22 -18.93 -20.41
CA ALA A 76 -5.09 -18.23 -21.01
C ALA A 76 -5.26 -16.71 -20.97
N ALA A 77 -6.44 -16.20 -21.32
CA ALA A 77 -6.73 -14.77 -21.32
C ALA A 77 -6.65 -14.17 -19.89
N LEU A 78 -7.09 -14.91 -18.87
CA LEU A 78 -6.93 -14.50 -17.47
C LEU A 78 -5.44 -14.38 -17.12
N HIS A 79 -4.61 -15.35 -17.48
CA HIS A 79 -3.18 -15.32 -17.15
C HIS A 79 -2.44 -14.21 -17.90
N GLU A 80 -2.81 -13.96 -19.16
CA GLU A 80 -2.26 -12.87 -19.99
C GLU A 80 -2.58 -11.49 -19.41
N ALA A 81 -3.79 -11.30 -18.89
CA ALA A 81 -4.18 -10.06 -18.22
C ALA A 81 -3.60 -9.92 -16.80
N ALA A 82 -3.60 -11.00 -16.02
CA ALA A 82 -3.23 -10.97 -14.60
C ALA A 82 -1.74 -10.73 -14.37
N ALA A 83 -0.86 -11.35 -15.17
CA ALA A 83 0.58 -11.23 -14.98
C ALA A 83 1.07 -9.75 -15.03
N PRO A 84 0.77 -8.96 -16.07
CA PRO A 84 1.18 -7.55 -16.10
C PRO A 84 0.40 -6.68 -15.10
N ALA A 85 -0.85 -6.99 -14.78
CA ALA A 85 -1.61 -6.26 -13.76
C ALA A 85 -0.99 -6.40 -12.37
N ALA A 86 -0.61 -7.62 -11.97
CA ALA A 86 0.04 -7.89 -10.70
C ALA A 86 1.44 -7.23 -10.61
N ARG A 87 2.19 -7.18 -11.73
CA ARG A 87 3.49 -6.47 -11.77
C ARG A 87 3.32 -4.97 -11.55
N ARG A 88 2.36 -4.34 -12.23
CA ARG A 88 2.05 -2.92 -12.01
C ARG A 88 1.68 -2.63 -10.57
N LEU A 89 0.84 -3.48 -9.95
CA LEU A 89 0.50 -3.34 -8.53
C LEU A 89 1.74 -3.43 -7.64
N ALA A 90 2.67 -4.37 -7.92
CA ALA A 90 3.92 -4.47 -7.16
C ALA A 90 4.78 -3.21 -7.29
N ASP A 91 4.88 -2.65 -8.49
CA ASP A 91 5.64 -1.41 -8.75
C ASP A 91 5.03 -0.20 -8.03
N GLU A 92 3.71 -0.03 -8.16
CA GLU A 92 2.93 1.02 -7.48
C GLU A 92 3.04 0.92 -5.95
N LEU A 93 3.05 -0.31 -5.40
CA LEU A 93 3.20 -0.54 -3.96
C LEU A 93 4.61 -0.18 -3.45
N LEU A 94 5.67 -0.42 -4.26
CA LEU A 94 7.01 0.07 -3.91
C LEU A 94 7.09 1.60 -3.95
N GLU A 95 6.44 2.23 -4.92
CA GLU A 95 6.35 3.70 -4.98
C GLU A 95 5.60 4.28 -3.77
N LEU A 96 4.53 3.62 -3.33
CA LEU A 96 3.81 3.99 -2.12
C LEU A 96 4.66 3.85 -0.85
N ALA A 97 5.63 2.93 -0.81
CA ALA A 97 6.57 2.85 0.32
C ALA A 97 7.44 4.11 0.41
N ASP A 98 7.95 4.60 -0.72
CA ASP A 98 8.74 5.84 -0.80
C ASP A 98 7.87 7.08 -0.52
N GLU A 99 6.64 7.10 -1.01
CA GLU A 99 5.66 8.16 -0.72
C GLU A 99 5.32 8.23 0.77
N ASP A 100 5.14 7.08 1.43
CA ASP A 100 4.79 7.00 2.85
C ASP A 100 5.90 7.59 3.72
N ALA A 101 7.15 7.21 3.44
CA ALA A 101 8.32 7.78 4.11
C ALA A 101 8.39 9.30 3.94
N ARG A 102 8.15 9.82 2.72
CA ARG A 102 8.16 11.28 2.47
C ARG A 102 7.03 11.99 3.20
N ALA A 103 5.81 11.47 3.13
CA ALA A 103 4.64 12.07 3.76
C ALA A 103 4.76 12.08 5.28
N TYR A 104 5.20 10.96 5.87
CA TYR A 104 5.45 10.87 7.31
C TYR A 104 6.58 11.80 7.75
N ALA A 105 7.69 11.87 7.01
CA ALA A 105 8.79 12.77 7.34
C ALA A 105 8.34 14.25 7.33
N ALA A 106 7.50 14.65 6.39
CA ALA A 106 6.91 16.00 6.35
C ALA A 106 5.99 16.29 7.54
N CYS A 107 5.10 15.35 7.89
CA CYS A 107 4.23 15.46 9.06
C CYS A 107 5.04 15.53 10.36
N ALA A 108 6.01 14.64 10.53
CA ALA A 108 6.89 14.62 11.70
C ALA A 108 7.73 15.91 11.81
N PHE A 109 8.19 16.46 10.69
CA PHE A 109 8.90 17.73 10.66
C PHE A 109 7.99 18.90 11.09
N ALA A 110 6.78 18.99 10.54
CA ALA A 110 5.80 20.01 10.91
C ALA A 110 5.48 20.01 12.42
N LEU A 111 5.38 18.83 13.03
CA LEU A 111 5.13 18.67 14.46
C LEU A 111 6.31 19.13 15.33
N LYS A 112 7.55 18.96 14.85
CA LYS A 112 8.78 19.30 15.59
C LYS A 112 9.17 20.78 15.49
N LEU A 113 8.66 21.52 14.51
CA LEU A 113 8.98 22.93 14.35
C LEU A 113 8.53 23.76 15.56
N PRO A 114 9.39 24.69 16.04
CA PRO A 114 9.01 25.61 17.11
C PRO A 114 7.86 26.51 16.66
N ARG A 115 7.04 26.98 17.60
CA ARG A 115 5.83 27.77 17.26
C ARG A 115 6.18 29.06 16.53
N GLU A 116 7.35 29.61 16.82
CA GLU A 116 7.91 30.83 16.24
C GLU A 116 8.34 30.65 14.77
N ALA A 117 8.47 29.42 14.29
CA ALA A 117 8.74 29.14 12.88
C ALA A 117 7.52 29.40 11.98
N PHE A 118 6.33 29.55 12.57
CA PHE A 118 5.08 29.78 11.85
C PHE A 118 4.63 31.24 11.99
N ALA A 119 3.95 31.75 10.97
CA ALA A 119 3.37 33.11 10.98
C ALA A 119 2.42 33.34 12.16
N ASP A 120 1.59 32.34 12.48
CA ASP A 120 0.70 32.33 13.65
C ASP A 120 0.25 30.89 14.00
N LYS A 121 -0.52 30.76 15.09
CA LYS A 121 -1.04 29.47 15.56
C LYS A 121 -1.98 28.80 14.55
N GLU A 122 -2.83 29.58 13.88
CA GLU A 122 -3.84 29.04 12.96
C GLU A 122 -3.17 28.45 11.71
N TYR A 123 -2.17 29.16 11.18
CA TYR A 123 -1.34 28.69 10.08
C TYR A 123 -0.57 27.41 10.46
N ARG A 124 0.01 27.35 11.67
CA ARG A 124 0.65 26.12 12.19
C ARG A 124 -0.33 24.94 12.21
N ASP A 125 -1.51 25.14 12.79
CA ASP A 125 -2.52 24.09 12.91
C ASP A 125 -3.04 23.65 11.54
N GLN A 126 -3.11 24.56 10.57
CA GLN A 126 -3.40 24.23 9.17
C GLN A 126 -2.30 23.35 8.56
N GLN A 127 -1.03 23.74 8.67
CA GLN A 127 0.10 22.98 8.10
C GLN A 127 0.22 21.57 8.69
N VAL A 128 0.01 21.41 10.00
CA VAL A 128 -0.01 20.09 10.65
C VAL A 128 -1.17 19.23 10.11
N ARG A 129 -2.38 19.80 9.95
CA ARG A 129 -3.52 19.06 9.39
C ARG A 129 -3.30 18.65 7.94
N GLU A 130 -2.75 19.53 7.11
CA GLU A 130 -2.46 19.24 5.70
C GLU A 130 -1.43 18.14 5.54
N THR A 131 -0.31 18.23 6.28
CA THR A 131 0.72 17.17 6.26
C THR A 131 0.21 15.84 6.81
N ALA A 132 -0.63 15.85 7.85
CA ALA A 132 -1.26 14.65 8.38
C ALA A 132 -2.26 14.00 7.41
N ARG A 133 -3.03 14.80 6.65
CA ARG A 133 -3.91 14.27 5.60
C ARG A 133 -3.12 13.51 4.53
N VAL A 134 -2.04 14.11 4.02
CA VAL A 134 -1.18 13.44 3.04
C VAL A 134 -0.57 12.15 3.63
N ALA A 135 -0.12 12.19 4.89
CA ALA A 135 0.38 11.01 5.58
C ALA A 135 -0.67 9.91 5.82
N ALA A 136 -1.96 10.24 5.81
CA ALA A 136 -3.07 9.29 5.86
C ALA A 136 -3.51 8.78 4.47
N GLU A 137 -3.39 9.60 3.43
CA GLU A 137 -3.79 9.25 2.05
C GLU A 137 -2.91 8.17 1.43
N VAL A 138 -1.60 8.22 1.66
CA VAL A 138 -0.66 7.22 1.13
C VAL A 138 -0.98 5.80 1.63
N PRO A 139 -1.08 5.53 2.95
CA PRO A 139 -1.45 4.21 3.43
C PRO A 139 -2.88 3.80 3.03
N LEU A 140 -3.81 4.75 2.84
CA LEU A 140 -5.14 4.43 2.31
C LEU A 140 -5.05 3.86 0.87
N ARG A 141 -4.25 4.48 0.01
CA ARG A 141 -3.96 3.96 -1.34
C ARG A 141 -3.28 2.59 -1.26
N CYS A 142 -2.35 2.38 -0.33
CA CYS A 142 -1.74 1.06 -0.11
C CYS A 142 -2.80 -0.01 0.24
N LEU A 143 -3.76 0.30 1.12
CA LEU A 143 -4.85 -0.60 1.47
C LEU A 143 -5.75 -0.93 0.26
N GLU A 144 -6.06 0.07 -0.57
CA GLU A 144 -6.82 -0.15 -1.81
C GLU A 144 -6.09 -1.10 -2.76
N LYS A 145 -4.78 -0.92 -2.94
CA LYS A 145 -3.94 -1.78 -3.78
C LYS A 145 -3.79 -3.19 -3.21
N CYS A 146 -3.79 -3.37 -1.88
CA CYS A 146 -3.86 -4.69 -1.26
C CYS A 146 -5.15 -5.43 -1.66
N ARG A 147 -6.29 -4.74 -1.62
CA ARG A 147 -7.60 -5.28 -2.05
C ARG A 147 -7.60 -5.65 -3.53
N ASP A 148 -7.03 -4.81 -4.39
CA ASP A 148 -6.92 -5.07 -5.83
C ASP A 148 -6.03 -6.31 -6.12
N ALA A 149 -4.87 -6.42 -5.46
CA ALA A 149 -3.98 -7.56 -5.61
C ALA A 149 -4.62 -8.88 -5.09
N LEU A 150 -5.37 -8.81 -3.99
CA LEU A 150 -6.12 -9.96 -3.47
C LEU A 150 -7.29 -10.37 -4.38
N THR A 151 -7.96 -9.39 -5.00
CA THR A 151 -8.99 -9.65 -6.01
C THR A 151 -8.38 -10.44 -7.16
N LEU A 152 -7.20 -10.03 -7.63
CA LEU A 152 -6.48 -10.74 -8.68
C LEU A 152 -6.03 -12.14 -8.23
N ALA A 153 -5.53 -12.28 -7.00
CA ALA A 153 -5.17 -13.58 -6.43
C ALA A 153 -6.38 -14.53 -6.37
N GLU A 154 -7.56 -14.04 -6.01
CA GLU A 154 -8.80 -14.84 -5.98
C GLU A 154 -9.18 -15.38 -7.35
N THR A 155 -9.03 -14.57 -8.40
CA THR A 155 -9.35 -15.00 -9.77
C THR A 155 -8.46 -16.16 -10.22
N LEU A 156 -7.19 -16.17 -9.80
CA LEU A 156 -6.19 -17.20 -10.11
C LEU A 156 -6.35 -18.47 -9.28
N ALA A 157 -6.91 -18.38 -8.07
CA ALA A 157 -7.10 -19.54 -7.19
C ALA A 157 -8.02 -20.56 -7.87
N GLY A 158 -7.54 -21.80 -8.03
CA GLY A 158 -8.25 -22.88 -8.74
C GLY A 158 -8.21 -22.78 -10.28
N ARG A 159 -7.58 -21.75 -10.85
CA ARG A 159 -7.46 -21.51 -12.31
C ARG A 159 -6.02 -21.35 -12.79
N SER A 160 -5.05 -21.57 -11.92
CA SER A 160 -3.62 -21.36 -12.18
C SER A 160 -2.82 -22.63 -11.88
N ASN A 161 -1.52 -22.57 -12.13
CA ASN A 161 -0.58 -23.65 -11.87
C ASN A 161 -0.65 -24.15 -10.43
N VAL A 162 -1.10 -25.39 -10.25
CA VAL A 162 -1.28 -26.03 -8.94
C VAL A 162 0.02 -26.14 -8.14
N ASN A 163 1.16 -26.22 -8.84
CA ASN A 163 2.47 -26.28 -8.19
C ASN A 163 2.88 -24.93 -7.58
N ALA A 164 2.24 -23.83 -7.98
CA ALA A 164 2.45 -22.49 -7.44
C ALA A 164 1.34 -22.07 -6.46
N ALA A 165 0.46 -23.01 -6.07
CA ALA A 165 -0.69 -22.68 -5.22
C ALA A 165 -0.25 -22.29 -3.81
N SER A 166 0.83 -22.87 -3.28
CA SER A 166 1.43 -22.42 -2.02
C SER A 166 1.88 -20.97 -2.07
N ASP A 167 2.46 -20.53 -3.20
CA ASP A 167 2.91 -19.16 -3.39
C ASP A 167 1.74 -18.19 -3.41
N LEU A 168 0.61 -18.59 -4.01
CA LEU A 168 -0.62 -17.79 -4.01
C LEU A 168 -1.21 -17.62 -2.60
N ARG A 169 -1.07 -18.63 -1.71
CA ARG A 169 -1.46 -18.48 -0.29
C ARG A 169 -0.53 -17.53 0.46
N VAL A 170 0.78 -17.62 0.21
CA VAL A 170 1.74 -16.68 0.82
C VAL A 170 1.46 -15.26 0.35
N ALA A 171 1.14 -15.07 -0.93
CA ALA A 171 0.70 -13.79 -1.47
C ALA A 171 -0.50 -13.22 -0.71
N ALA A 172 -1.54 -14.03 -0.49
CA ALA A 172 -2.73 -13.61 0.23
C ALA A 172 -2.44 -13.21 1.69
N LEU A 173 -1.59 -13.97 2.38
CA LEU A 173 -1.18 -13.66 3.76
C LEU A 173 -0.38 -12.35 3.85
N LEU A 174 0.57 -12.13 2.93
CA LEU A 174 1.33 -10.89 2.86
C LEU A 174 0.43 -9.68 2.60
N LEU A 175 -0.48 -9.79 1.64
CA LEU A 175 -1.43 -8.72 1.29
C LEU A 175 -2.42 -8.45 2.43
N GLN A 176 -2.85 -9.47 3.16
CA GLN A 176 -3.70 -9.29 4.34
C GLN A 176 -2.96 -8.57 5.47
N ALA A 177 -1.76 -9.01 5.81
CA ALA A 177 -0.94 -8.36 6.83
C ALA A 177 -0.62 -6.91 6.46
N ALA A 178 -0.28 -6.66 5.19
CA ALA A 178 -0.06 -5.33 4.67
C ALA A 178 -1.31 -4.46 4.71
N GLY A 179 -2.49 -5.00 4.40
CA GLY A 179 -3.76 -4.27 4.50
C GLY A 179 -4.06 -3.84 5.95
N HIS A 180 -3.85 -4.73 6.93
CA HIS A 180 -3.95 -4.35 8.34
C HIS A 180 -2.95 -3.26 8.71
N GLY A 181 -1.67 -3.43 8.34
CA GLY A 181 -0.64 -2.43 8.62
C GLY A 181 -0.94 -1.08 7.99
N ALA A 182 -1.39 -1.06 6.72
CA ALA A 182 -1.82 0.16 6.04
C ALA A 182 -2.99 0.82 6.76
N ALA A 183 -4.02 0.08 7.18
CA ALA A 183 -5.15 0.62 7.94
C ALA A 183 -4.68 1.30 9.25
N GLU A 184 -3.81 0.67 10.03
CA GLU A 184 -3.24 1.26 11.25
C GLU A 184 -2.49 2.57 10.96
N ASN A 185 -1.75 2.64 9.85
CA ASN A 185 -1.02 3.84 9.45
C ASN A 185 -1.94 4.97 8.92
N VAL A 186 -3.13 4.65 8.39
CA VAL A 186 -4.16 5.67 8.16
C VAL A 186 -4.67 6.20 9.51
N LEU A 187 -5.11 5.30 10.39
CA LEU A 187 -5.81 5.64 11.62
C LEU A 187 -4.94 6.41 12.61
N VAL A 188 -3.63 6.17 12.66
CA VAL A 188 -2.71 6.90 13.55
C VAL A 188 -2.58 8.38 13.18
N ASN A 189 -2.80 8.74 11.91
CA ASN A 189 -2.73 10.13 11.44
C ASN A 189 -4.06 10.89 11.65
N ILE A 190 -5.19 10.19 11.76
CA ILE A 190 -6.53 10.80 11.90
C ILE A 190 -6.64 11.80 13.06
N PRO A 191 -6.13 11.53 14.28
CA PRO A 191 -6.23 12.47 15.39
C PRO A 191 -5.57 13.84 15.12
N LEU A 192 -4.57 13.89 14.24
CA LEU A 192 -3.88 15.13 13.87
C LEU A 192 -4.69 15.99 12.87
N ILE A 193 -5.68 15.39 12.20
CA ILE A 193 -6.51 16.05 11.17
C ILE A 193 -7.75 16.68 11.80
N GLY A 194 -8.39 15.98 12.73
CA GLY A 194 -9.62 16.39 13.40
C GLY A 194 -10.86 15.62 12.88
N THR A 195 -12.06 16.08 13.23
CA THR A 195 -13.32 15.34 13.06
C THR A 195 -14.24 15.94 11.98
N ASP A 196 -13.71 16.17 10.79
CA ASP A 196 -14.49 16.67 9.64
C ASP A 196 -15.13 15.54 8.81
N ASP A 197 -15.81 15.90 7.72
CA ASP A 197 -16.44 14.94 6.80
C ASP A 197 -15.43 14.05 6.09
N TRP A 198 -14.23 14.57 5.82
CA TRP A 198 -13.15 13.80 5.20
C TRP A 198 -12.70 12.68 6.15
N THR A 199 -12.47 12.98 7.43
CA THR A 199 -12.09 11.98 8.43
C THR A 199 -13.12 10.87 8.53
N ARG A 200 -14.41 11.20 8.66
CA ARG A 200 -15.48 10.20 8.74
C ARG A 200 -15.57 9.33 7.49
N ALA A 201 -15.42 9.93 6.31
CA ALA A 201 -15.42 9.21 5.04
C ALA A 201 -14.21 8.27 4.94
N THR A 202 -13.03 8.73 5.34
CA THR A 202 -11.79 7.94 5.36
C THR A 202 -11.88 6.77 6.35
N GLU A 203 -12.35 6.98 7.58
CA GLU A 203 -12.54 5.91 8.56
C GLU A 203 -13.49 4.83 8.04
N LYS A 204 -14.63 5.23 7.46
CA LYS A 204 -15.56 4.29 6.82
C LYS A 204 -14.88 3.53 5.68
N ARG A 205 -14.13 4.24 4.82
CA ARG A 205 -13.43 3.64 3.68
C ARG A 205 -12.38 2.63 4.13
N VAL A 206 -11.62 2.91 5.19
CA VAL A 206 -10.67 1.98 5.80
C VAL A 206 -11.39 0.73 6.29
N ALA A 207 -12.49 0.87 7.02
CA ALA A 207 -13.25 -0.27 7.53
C ALA A 207 -13.80 -1.17 6.41
N ASP A 208 -14.38 -0.57 5.36
CA ASP A 208 -14.91 -1.30 4.21
C ASP A 208 -13.79 -2.05 3.47
N LEU A 209 -12.69 -1.37 3.15
CA LEU A 209 -11.56 -1.96 2.43
C LEU A 209 -10.88 -3.07 3.23
N LEU A 210 -10.69 -2.87 4.54
CA LEU A 210 -10.07 -3.89 5.40
C LEU A 210 -10.95 -5.14 5.51
N SER A 211 -12.27 -4.97 5.59
CA SER A 211 -13.22 -6.07 5.52
C SER A 211 -13.08 -6.85 4.21
N ASP A 212 -12.99 -6.16 3.07
CA ASP A 212 -12.78 -6.78 1.76
C ASP A 212 -11.45 -7.53 1.69
N VAL A 213 -10.36 -6.94 2.19
CA VAL A 213 -9.03 -7.57 2.26
C VAL A 213 -9.07 -8.88 3.03
N VAL A 214 -9.66 -8.87 4.23
CA VAL A 214 -9.77 -10.06 5.08
C VAL A 214 -10.63 -11.14 4.41
N ALA A 215 -11.77 -10.74 3.84
CA ALA A 215 -12.67 -11.65 3.15
C ALA A 215 -12.01 -12.30 1.92
N LEU A 216 -11.32 -11.52 1.08
CA LEU A 216 -10.64 -12.00 -0.11
C LEU A 216 -9.46 -12.92 0.26
N ALA A 217 -8.64 -12.55 1.24
CA ALA A 217 -7.52 -13.37 1.70
C ALA A 217 -7.99 -14.73 2.22
N THR A 218 -9.06 -14.75 3.02
CA THR A 218 -9.70 -15.97 3.52
C THR A 218 -10.20 -16.83 2.36
N LYS A 219 -10.89 -16.22 1.39
CA LYS A 219 -11.40 -16.92 0.21
C LYS A 219 -10.28 -17.52 -0.63
N VAL A 220 -9.19 -16.79 -0.89
CA VAL A 220 -8.01 -17.33 -1.59
C VAL A 220 -7.43 -18.52 -0.84
N HIS A 221 -7.29 -18.40 0.48
CA HIS A 221 -6.76 -19.48 1.32
C HIS A 221 -7.62 -20.75 1.20
N ASP A 222 -8.94 -20.62 1.35
CA ASP A 222 -9.87 -21.75 1.27
C ASP A 222 -9.91 -22.40 -0.11
N LEU A 223 -9.93 -21.60 -1.18
CA LEU A 223 -9.91 -22.09 -2.56
C LEU A 223 -8.62 -22.84 -2.88
N VAL A 224 -7.47 -22.34 -2.40
CA VAL A 224 -6.21 -23.06 -2.60
C VAL A 224 -6.18 -24.34 -1.76
N ARG A 225 -6.68 -24.29 -0.51
CA ARG A 225 -6.69 -25.45 0.40
C ARG A 225 -7.61 -26.57 -0.10
N SER A 226 -8.74 -26.23 -0.75
CA SER A 226 -9.64 -27.24 -1.33
C SER A 226 -8.99 -27.98 -2.50
N GLY A 227 -8.05 -27.35 -3.21
CA GLY A 227 -7.43 -27.90 -4.43
C GLY A 227 -8.39 -28.01 -5.61
N GLU A 228 -9.59 -27.44 -5.49
CA GLU A 228 -10.65 -27.50 -6.50
C GLU A 228 -10.25 -26.69 -7.74
N ARG A 229 -10.44 -27.28 -8.92
CA ARG A 229 -10.35 -26.54 -10.19
C ARG A 229 -11.64 -25.78 -10.43
N ARG A 230 -11.52 -24.52 -10.82
CA ARG A 230 -12.68 -23.65 -11.07
C ARG A 230 -12.85 -23.43 -12.56
N ALA A 231 -14.10 -23.32 -13.00
CA ALA A 231 -14.45 -23.00 -14.39
C ALA A 231 -13.89 -21.64 -14.81
N ALA A 232 -13.69 -21.45 -16.12
CA ALA A 232 -13.27 -20.15 -16.67
C ALA A 232 -14.22 -19.02 -16.25
N LEU A 233 -13.70 -17.80 -16.19
CA LEU A 233 -14.52 -16.62 -15.86
C LEU A 233 -15.26 -16.15 -17.12
N ASP A 234 -16.53 -15.77 -16.96
CA ASP A 234 -17.33 -15.18 -18.05
C ASP A 234 -16.77 -13.83 -18.53
N SER A 235 -16.10 -13.10 -17.63
CA SER A 235 -15.35 -11.89 -17.92
C SER A 235 -14.13 -11.81 -17.02
N ILE A 236 -13.02 -11.30 -17.57
CA ILE A 236 -11.83 -11.00 -16.78
C ILE A 236 -12.12 -9.67 -16.07
N PRO A 237 -12.07 -9.61 -14.73
CA PRO A 237 -12.25 -8.35 -14.03
C PRO A 237 -11.18 -7.37 -14.51
N GLU A 238 -11.62 -6.20 -14.97
CA GLU A 238 -10.67 -5.15 -15.32
C GLU A 238 -9.84 -4.80 -14.07
N PRO A 239 -8.52 -4.62 -14.21
CA PRO A 239 -7.74 -4.04 -13.13
C PRO A 239 -8.42 -2.72 -12.79
N VAL A 240 -8.78 -2.52 -11.51
CA VAL A 240 -9.43 -1.29 -11.05
C VAL A 240 -8.50 -0.14 -11.40
N ALA A 241 -8.80 0.55 -12.52
CA ALA A 241 -8.09 1.74 -12.90
C ALA A 241 -8.37 2.76 -11.79
N GLY A 242 -7.31 3.19 -11.10
CA GLY A 242 -7.40 4.18 -10.04
C GLY A 242 -8.23 5.36 -10.52
N ARG A 243 -9.34 5.61 -9.83
CA ARG A 243 -10.04 6.89 -9.87
C ARG A 243 -9.57 7.72 -8.69
#